data_AF-A0A2P4XFE2-F1
#
_entry.id   AF-A0A2P4XFE2-F1
#
_cell.length_a   1.000
_cell.length_b   1.000
_cell.length_c   1.000
_cell.angle_alpha   90.00
_cell.angle_beta   90.00
_cell.angle_gamma   90.00
#
_symmetry.space_group_name_H-M   'P 1'
#
loop_
_entity.id
_entity.type
_entity.pdbx_description
1 polymer ?
#
loop_
_entity_poly.entity_id
_entity_poly.type
_entity_poly.pdbx_seq_one_letter_code
_entity_poly.pdbx_strand_id
1 'polypeptide(L)' 'MSGREELSAGMKRFVVRCYQFMDCKEARTAFDIHRTRALVAKCLGIGHCTVTTVMQEYNSDNSAKFEVSQNQD' A
#
# COMPACT_ATOMS: atom_id res chain seq x y z
N MET A 1 21.60 -6.83 6.89
CA MET A 1 20.73 -5.81 7.50
C MET A 1 19.34 -5.94 6.89
N SER A 2 18.39 -6.60 7.57
CA SER A 2 16.98 -6.63 7.15
C SER A 2 16.26 -5.47 7.85
N GLY A 3 16.58 -4.24 7.44
CA GLY A 3 15.79 -3.09 7.82
C GLY A 3 14.50 -3.15 7.02
N ARG A 4 13.41 -3.66 7.62
CA ARG A 4 12.09 -3.45 7.03
C ARG A 4 11.90 -1.94 7.01
N GLU A 5 11.82 -1.37 5.81
CA GLU A 5 11.55 0.04 5.63
C GLU A 5 10.17 0.34 6.24
N GLU A 6 10.17 0.88 7.46
CA GLU A 6 8.96 1.08 8.23
C GLU A 6 8.27 2.34 7.70
N LEU A 7 7.27 2.14 6.84
CA LEU A 7 6.48 3.23 6.27
C LEU A 7 5.63 3.90 7.35
N SER A 8 5.65 5.23 7.38
CA SER A 8 4.73 5.99 8.22
C SER A 8 3.27 5.68 7.88
N ALA A 9 2.36 5.90 8.84
CA ALA A 9 0.93 5.74 8.64
C ALA A 9 0.40 6.49 7.40
N GLY A 10 0.92 7.69 7.14
CA GLY A 10 0.57 8.48 5.94
C GLY A 10 1.04 7.82 4.64
N MET A 11 2.28 7.31 4.63
CA MET A 11 2.82 6.57 3.47
C MET A 11 2.06 5.27 3.22
N LYS A 12 1.71 4.52 4.26
CA LYS A 12 0.90 3.30 4.11
C LYS A 12 -0.48 3.61 3.50
N ARG A 13 -1.15 4.68 3.94
CA ARG A 13 -2.42 5.15 3.32
C ARG A 13 -2.23 5.52 1.84
N PHE A 14 -1.12 6.18 1.52
CA PHE A 14 -0.82 6.58 0.14
C PHE A 14 -0.62 5.35 -0.77
N VAL A 15 0.13 4.34 -0.31
CA VAL A 15 0.30 3.05 -1.02
C VAL A 15 -1.05 2.39 -1.30
N VAL A 16 -1.95 2.33 -0.31
CA VAL A 16 -3.29 1.74 -0.48
C VAL A 16 -4.09 2.48 -1.54
N ARG A 17 -4.08 3.83 -1.53
CA ARG A 17 -4.78 4.62 -2.55
C ARG A 17 -4.22 4.40 -3.95
N CYS A 18 -2.89 4.37 -4.10
CA CYS A 18 -2.24 4.06 -5.37
C CYS A 18 -2.63 2.67 -5.86
N TYR A 19 -2.65 1.68 -4.96
CA TYR A 19 -3.09 0.33 -5.28
C TYR A 19 -4.54 0.31 -5.74
N GLN A 20 -5.48 0.90 -5.00
CA GLN A 20 -6.90 0.94 -5.37
C GLN A 20 -7.14 1.66 -6.71
N PHE A 21 -6.42 2.75 -6.97
CA PHE A 21 -6.49 3.46 -8.25
C PHE A 21 -6.04 2.58 -9.42
N MET A 22 -4.93 1.84 -9.24
CA MET A 22 -4.38 0.93 -10.25
C MET A 22 -5.10 -0.44 -10.28
N ASP A 23 -5.98 -0.72 -9.31
CA ASP A 23 -6.78 -1.93 -9.19
C ASP A 23 -8.25 -1.68 -9.58
N CYS A 24 -8.55 -0.55 -10.23
CA CYS A 24 -9.85 -0.29 -10.83
C CYS A 24 -10.10 -1.27 -12.00
N LYS A 25 -11.38 -1.55 -12.34
CA LYS A 25 -11.76 -2.58 -13.33
C LYS A 25 -11.02 -2.45 -14.67
N GLU A 26 -10.83 -1.22 -15.14
CA GLU A 26 -10.12 -0.92 -16.39
C GLU A 26 -8.63 -1.26 -16.28
N ALA A 27 -7.99 -0.88 -15.17
CA ALA A 27 -6.59 -1.18 -14.91
C ALA A 27 -6.33 -2.67 -14.65
N ARG A 28 -7.26 -3.40 -13.99
CA ARG A 28 -7.15 -4.87 -13.82
C ARG A 28 -7.14 -5.60 -15.15
N THR A 29 -7.98 -5.15 -16.09
CA THR A 29 -8.04 -5.73 -17.44
C THR A 29 -6.76 -5.44 -18.22
N ALA A 30 -6.18 -4.25 -18.04
CA ALA A 30 -4.95 -3.83 -18.73
C ALA A 30 -3.66 -4.42 -18.12
N PHE A 31 -3.62 -4.62 -16.80
CA PHE A 31 -2.38 -4.90 -16.09
C PHE A 31 -2.31 -6.26 -15.40
N ASP A 32 -3.41 -7.00 -15.22
CA ASP A 32 -3.46 -8.19 -14.35
C ASP A 32 -3.08 -7.87 -12.89
N ILE A 33 -3.83 -8.41 -11.93
CA ILE A 33 -3.75 -8.06 -10.50
C ILE A 33 -2.33 -8.28 -9.95
N HIS A 34 -1.62 -9.26 -10.50
CA HIS A 34 -0.23 -9.55 -10.11
C HIS A 34 0.77 -8.45 -10.52
N ARG A 35 0.51 -7.66 -11.57
CA ARG A 35 1.37 -6.52 -11.91
C ARG A 35 1.05 -5.27 -11.10
N THR A 36 -0.17 -5.11 -10.58
CA THR A 36 -0.57 -3.91 -9.83
C THR A 36 0.37 -3.64 -8.66
N ARG A 37 0.77 -4.67 -7.89
CA ARG A 37 1.73 -4.52 -6.78
C ARG A 37 3.11 -4.08 -7.25
N ALA A 38 3.62 -4.67 -8.33
CA ALA A 38 4.92 -4.34 -8.90
C ALA A 38 4.93 -2.92 -9.51
N LEU A 39 3.82 -2.49 -10.10
CA LEU A 39 3.65 -1.15 -10.65
C LEU A 39 3.65 -0.11 -9.54
N VAL A 40 2.87 -0.32 -8.47
CA VAL A 40 2.87 0.56 -7.29
C VAL A 40 4.26 0.65 -6.66
N ALA A 41 4.94 -0.48 -6.48
CA ALA A 41 6.30 -0.52 -5.95
C ALA A 41 7.27 0.33 -6.80
N LYS A 42 7.21 0.17 -8.13
CA LYS A 42 8.04 0.94 -9.07
C LYS A 42 7.69 2.43 -9.08
N CYS A 43 6.41 2.80 -9.06
CA CYS A 43 5.96 4.19 -9.08
C CYS A 43 6.33 4.93 -7.79
N LEU A 44 6.33 4.24 -6.65
CA LEU A 44 6.64 4.83 -5.34
C LEU A 44 8.10 4.66 -4.93
N GLY A 45 8.90 3.90 -5.68
CA GLY A 45 10.29 3.61 -5.35
C GLY A 45 10.46 2.75 -4.10
N ILE A 46 9.45 1.97 -3.72
CA ILE A 46 9.48 1.12 -2.51
C ILE A 46 9.55 -0.36 -2.87
N GLY A 47 9.93 -1.19 -1.91
CA GLY A 47 9.99 -2.65 -2.10
C GLY A 47 8.63 -3.28 -2.40
N HIS A 48 8.60 -4.27 -3.32
CA HIS A 48 7.40 -5.07 -3.60
C HIS A 48 6.88 -5.78 -2.34
N CYS A 49 7.78 -6.27 -1.48
CA CYS A 49 7.42 -6.87 -0.19
C CYS A 49 6.72 -5.85 0.72
N THR A 50 7.15 -4.59 0.71
CA THR A 50 6.52 -3.50 1.47
C THR A 50 5.09 -3.24 1.01
N VAL A 51 4.84 -3.18 -0.30
CA VAL A 51 3.47 -3.07 -0.86
C VAL A 51 2.62 -4.27 -0.46
N THR A 52 3.18 -5.48 -0.52
CA THR A 52 2.47 -6.71 -0.15
C THR A 52 2.07 -6.71 1.33
N THR A 53 2.98 -6.36 2.23
CA THR A 53 2.72 -6.25 3.66
C THR A 53 1.66 -5.20 3.97
N VAL A 54 1.76 -4.00 3.38
CA VAL A 54 0.77 -2.93 3.58
C VAL A 54 -0.62 -3.35 3.09
N MET A 55 -0.71 -4.03 1.95
CA MET A 55 -1.99 -4.52 1.45
C MET A 55 -2.55 -5.69 2.27
N GLN A 56 -1.69 -6.54 2.85
CA GLN A 56 -2.12 -7.58 3.79
C GLN A 56 -2.67 -6.95 5.08
N GLU A 57 -1.95 -6.01 5.69
CA GLU A 57 -2.40 -5.24 6.86
C GLU A 57 -3.75 -4.55 6.58
N TYR A 58 -3.87 -3.91 5.41
CA TYR A 58 -5.11 -3.24 5.00
C TYR A 58 -6.30 -4.21 4.84
N ASN A 59 -6.07 -5.38 4.21
CA ASN A 59 -7.12 -6.36 3.96
C ASN A 59 -7.57 -7.12 5.22
N SER A 60 -6.69 -7.26 6.23
CA SER A 60 -7.03 -7.93 7.48
C SER A 60 -7.91 -7.09 8.41
N ASP A 61 -7.76 -5.76 8.41
CA ASP A 61 -8.41 -4.87 9.39
C ASP A 61 -9.68 -4.16 8.88
N ASN A 62 -9.99 -4.25 7.59
CA ASN A 62 -11.23 -3.82 6.90
C ASN A 62 -11.94 -2.50 7.32
N SER A 63 -11.36 -1.57 8.10
CA SER A 63 -11.75 -0.14 8.16
C SER A 63 -10.93 0.80 9.06
N ALA A 64 -10.14 0.33 10.03
CA ALA A 64 -9.50 1.27 10.97
C ALA A 64 -8.15 1.73 10.44
N LYS A 65 -8.17 2.94 9.88
CA LYS A 65 -7.06 3.80 9.44
C LYS A 65 -5.76 3.45 10.15
N PHE A 66 -4.63 3.47 9.44
CA PHE A 66 -3.33 3.67 10.07
C PHE A 66 -3.42 4.96 10.92
N GLU A 67 -3.88 4.84 12.17
CA GLU A 67 -4.19 5.96 13.03
C GLU A 67 -2.85 6.50 13.48
N VAL A 68 -2.61 7.76 13.14
CA VAL A 68 -1.70 8.54 13.93
C VAL A 68 -2.48 8.77 15.21
N SER A 69 -2.05 8.20 16.34
CA SER A 69 -2.54 8.63 17.63
C SER A 69 -2.31 10.13 17.70
N GLN A 70 -3.36 10.92 17.46
CA GLN A 70 -3.32 12.35 17.69
C GLN A 70 -3.37 12.55 19.19
N ASN A 71 -2.22 12.34 19.85
CA ASN A 71 -1.98 13.01 21.11
C ASN A 71 -1.67 14.47 20.74
N GLN A 72 -2.73 15.27 20.62
CA GLN A 72 -2.62 16.72 20.74
C GLN A 72 -2.67 17.01 22.24
N ASP A 73 -1.52 17.39 22.79
CA ASP A 73 -1.42 18.19 24.02
C ASP A 73 -2.02 19.59 23.79
#